data_AF-A0A7I7PAM8-F1
#
_entry.id   AF-A0A7I7PAM8-F1
#
_cell.length_a   1.000
_cell.length_b   1.000
_cell.length_c   1.000
_cell.angle_alpha   90.00
_cell.angle_beta   90.00
_cell.angle_gamma   90.00
#
_symmetry.space_group_name_H-M   'P 1'
#
loop_
_entity.id
_entity.type
_entity.pdbx_description
1 polymer ?
#
loop_
_entity_poly.entity_id
_entity_poly.type
_entity_poly.pdbx_seq_one_letter_code
_entity_poly.pdbx_strand_id
1 'polypeptide(L)'
;MPSYVMKLSRNGQVSIPADTRARWQTDRLLVVDFGDRVVMRPMPHDPLGDLSGKYPRHPSSDDARRRARADQSAAERRKRA
;
A
#
# COMPACT_ATOMS: atom_id res chain seq x y z
N MET A 1 -5.30 15.24 20.09
CA MET A 1 -5.60 15.09 18.66
C MET A 1 -6.70 16.07 18.30
N PRO A 2 -6.54 16.94 17.29
CA PRO A 2 -7.62 17.81 16.86
C PRO A 2 -8.70 16.99 16.14
N SER A 3 -9.96 17.28 16.47
CA SER A 3 -11.14 16.73 15.80
C SER A 3 -11.90 17.86 15.10
N TYR A 4 -12.40 17.62 13.89
CA TYR A 4 -13.13 18.61 13.11
C TYR A 4 -14.49 18.03 12.71
N VAL A 5 -15.55 18.82 12.84
CA VAL A 5 -16.86 18.52 12.21
C VAL A 5 -16.94 19.34 10.94
N MET A 6 -17.10 18.66 9.81
CA MET A 6 -17.07 19.28 8.49
C MET A 6 -18.36 18.99 7.74
N LYS A 7 -18.81 19.97 6.96
CA LYS A 7 -19.97 19.81 6.08
C LYS A 7 -19.60 18.88 4.93
N LEU A 8 -20.46 17.89 4.68
CA LEU A 8 -20.49 17.16 3.42
C LEU A 8 -21.17 18.05 2.37
N SER A 9 -20.46 18.38 1.30
CA SER A 9 -21.02 19.14 0.20
C SER A 9 -22.12 18.33 -0.51
N ARG A 10 -22.93 19.01 -1.33
CA ARG A 10 -24.04 18.35 -2.06
C ARG A 10 -23.59 17.26 -3.03
N ASN A 11 -22.38 17.37 -3.56
CA ASN A 11 -21.76 16.38 -4.43
C ASN A 11 -20.93 15.33 -3.66
N GLY A 12 -21.09 15.23 -2.34
CA GLY A 12 -20.45 14.19 -1.53
C GLY A 12 -18.97 14.43 -1.22
N GLN A 13 -18.48 15.67 -1.26
CA GLN A 13 -17.10 16.01 -0.95
C GLN A 13 -16.98 16.57 0.47
N VAL A 14 -15.84 16.31 1.11
CA VAL A 14 -15.45 16.92 2.38
C VAL A 14 -14.07 17.55 2.22
N SER A 15 -13.88 18.76 2.73
CA SER A 15 -12.59 19.43 2.70
C SER A 15 -11.66 18.88 3.79
N ILE A 16 -10.35 18.86 3.52
CA ILE A 16 -9.33 18.56 4.52
C ILE A 16 -8.86 19.87 5.17
N PRO A 17 -8.82 19.97 6.52
CA PRO A 17 -8.36 21.17 7.21
C PRO A 17 -6.97 21.63 6.73
N ALA A 18 -6.76 22.95 6.68
CA ALA A 18 -5.55 23.56 6.13
C ALA A 18 -4.27 23.00 6.77
N ASP A 19 -4.22 22.91 8.10
CA ASP A 19 -3.05 22.36 8.81
C ASP A 19 -2.78 20.91 8.43
N THR A 20 -3.82 20.11 8.18
CA THR A 20 -3.67 18.72 7.73
C THR A 20 -3.17 18.65 6.30
N ARG A 21 -3.67 19.52 5.39
CA ARG A 21 -3.15 19.63 4.01
C ARG A 21 -1.69 20.06 3.99
N ALA A 22 -1.32 21.04 4.81
CA ALA A 22 0.05 21.54 4.94
C ALA A 22 1.02 20.46 5.43
N ARG A 23 0.57 19.58 6.34
CA ARG A 23 1.37 18.43 6.78
C ARG A 23 1.50 17.34 5.72
N TRP A 24 0.45 17.08 4.95
CA TRP A 24 0.43 15.96 3.99
C TRP A 24 1.15 16.26 2.69
N GLN A 25 1.15 17.52 2.23
CA GLN A 25 1.86 17.99 1.02
C GLN A 25 1.68 17.11 -0.23
N THR A 26 0.49 16.51 -0.39
CA THR A 26 0.13 15.66 -1.54
C THR A 26 -1.29 15.96 -1.98
N ASP A 27 -1.55 15.74 -3.26
CA ASP A 27 -2.87 15.77 -3.89
C ASP A 27 -3.49 14.36 -4.05
N ARG A 28 -2.73 13.30 -3.72
CA ARG A 28 -3.18 11.91 -3.79
C ARG A 28 -3.38 11.32 -2.41
N LEU A 29 -4.53 10.69 -2.20
CA LEU A 29 -4.88 10.01 -0.96
C LEU A 29 -5.26 8.55 -1.26
N LEU A 30 -4.84 7.66 -0.37
CA LEU A 30 -5.47 6.34 -0.28
C LEU A 30 -6.70 6.45 0.62
N VAL A 31 -7.84 6.00 0.11
CA VAL A 31 -9.09 5.87 0.86
C VAL A 31 -9.38 4.40 1.06
N VAL A 32 -9.53 3.98 2.32
CA VAL A 32 -9.94 2.62 2.68
C VAL A 32 -11.31 2.70 3.33
N ASP A 33 -12.26 1.97 2.75
CA ASP A 33 -13.63 1.87 3.26
C ASP A 33 -13.76 0.69 4.22
N PHE A 34 -14.33 0.94 5.40
CA PHE A 34 -14.63 -0.05 6.43
C PHE A 34 -16.15 -0.25 6.63
N GLY A 35 -16.98 0.37 5.80
CA GLY A 35 -18.44 0.31 5.85
C GLY A 35 -19.07 1.38 6.73
N ASP A 36 -18.64 1.51 7.99
CA ASP A 36 -19.11 2.55 8.93
C ASP A 36 -18.30 3.85 8.83
N ARG A 37 -17.09 3.77 8.27
CA ARG A 37 -16.16 4.89 8.15
C ARG A 37 -15.16 4.67 7.02
N VAL A 38 -14.55 5.78 6.61
CA VAL A 38 -13.38 5.76 5.73
C VAL A 38 -12.14 6.19 6.51
N VAL A 39 -11.02 5.54 6.21
CA VAL A 39 -9.69 5.97 6.67
C VAL A 39 -8.92 6.49 5.47
N MET A 40 -8.37 7.69 5.61
CA MET A 40 -7.59 8.34 4.57
C MET A 40 -6.16 8.52 5.01
N ARG A 41 -5.21 8.28 4.10
CA ARG A 41 -3.80 8.60 4.30
C ARG A 41 -3.19 9.24 3.05
N PRO A 42 -2.18 10.12 3.20
CA PRO A 42 -1.45 10.65 2.06
C PRO A 42 -0.76 9.53 1.28
N MET A 43 -0.80 9.63 -0.05
CA MET A 43 -0.10 8.74 -0.95
C MET A 43 1.05 9.49 -1.62
N PRO A 44 2.29 8.97 -1.58
CA PRO A 44 3.40 9.52 -2.35
C PRO A 44 3.11 9.49 -3.86
N HIS A 45 3.62 10.48 -4.59
CA HIS A 45 3.49 10.51 -6.06
C HIS A 45 4.21 9.31 -6.70
N ASP A 46 5.39 8.96 -6.18
CA ASP A 46 6.16 7.79 -6.56
C ASP A 46 6.36 6.86 -5.35
N PRO A 47 5.42 5.92 -5.11
CA PRO A 47 5.50 5.04 -3.95
C PRO A 47 6.58 3.97 -4.07
N LEU A 48 7.16 3.77 -5.26
CA LEU A 48 8.22 2.79 -5.49
C LEU A 48 9.60 3.44 -5.57
N GLY A 49 9.68 4.70 -6.01
CA GLY A 49 10.93 5.47 -6.06
C GLY A 49 11.67 5.47 -4.74
N ASP A 50 10.95 5.73 -3.64
CA ASP A 50 11.50 5.72 -2.28
C ASP A 50 11.97 4.33 -1.80
N LEU A 51 11.55 3.27 -2.48
CA LEU A 51 11.94 1.88 -2.18
C LEU A 51 13.10 1.42 -3.07
N SER A 52 13.37 2.11 -4.18
CA SER A 52 14.43 1.77 -5.12
C SER A 52 15.80 1.91 -4.44
N GLY A 53 16.55 0.81 -4.38
CA GLY A 53 17.87 0.77 -3.74
C GLY A 53 17.86 0.68 -2.21
N LYS A 54 16.69 0.77 -1.55
CA LYS A 54 16.58 0.70 -0.08
C LYS A 54 16.71 -0.71 0.49
N TYR A 55 16.43 -1.73 -0.32
CA TYR A 55 16.47 -3.13 0.11
C TYR A 55 17.64 -3.88 -0.54
N PRO A 56 18.26 -4.85 0.16
CA PRO A 56 19.27 -5.71 -0.42
C PRO A 56 18.74 -6.39 -1.69
N ARG A 57 19.60 -6.56 -2.69
CA ARG A 57 19.24 -7.33 -3.88
C ARG A 57 19.06 -8.79 -3.48
N HIS A 58 17.82 -9.24 -3.46
CA HIS A 58 17.46 -10.65 -3.34
C HIS A 58 17.43 -11.32 -4.73
N PRO A 59 17.38 -12.67 -4.81
CA PRO A 59 17.18 -13.37 -6.07
C PRO A 59 15.99 -12.78 -6.82
N SER A 60 16.09 -12.73 -8.15
CA SER A 60 15.01 -12.20 -8.97
C SER A 60 13.70 -12.96 -8.69
N SER A 61 12.57 -12.34 -8.97
CA SER A 61 11.25 -13.00 -8.90
C SER A 61 11.23 -14.31 -9.68
N ASP A 62 11.98 -14.38 -10.78
CA ASP A 62 12.09 -15.58 -11.59
C ASP A 62 12.96 -16.65 -10.95
N ASP A 63 14.05 -16.29 -10.27
CA ASP A 63 14.86 -17.24 -9.49
C ASP A 63 14.09 -17.77 -8.28
N ALA A 64 13.32 -16.93 -7.59
CA ALA A 64 12.44 -17.34 -6.51
C ALA A 64 11.38 -18.35 -7.00
N ARG A 65 10.73 -18.06 -8.14
CA ARG A 65 9.78 -18.98 -8.78
C ARG A 65 10.43 -20.28 -9.21
N ARG A 66 11.64 -20.23 -9.78
CA ARG A 66 12.40 -21.41 -10.21
C ARG A 66 12.70 -22.32 -9.02
N ARG A 67 13.17 -21.75 -7.91
CA ARG A 67 13.44 -22.49 -6.66
C ARG A 67 12.16 -23.11 -6.09
N ALA A 68 11.07 -22.35 -6.00
CA ALA A 68 9.79 -22.86 -5.52
C ALA A 68 9.29 -24.07 -6.32
N ARG A 69 9.42 -24.04 -7.66
CA ARG A 69 9.09 -25.18 -8.52
C ARG A 69 10.00 -26.39 -8.27
N ALA A 70 11.30 -26.16 -8.08
CA ALA A 70 12.26 -27.22 -7.76
C ALA A 70 11.92 -27.87 -6.41
N ASP A 71 11.64 -27.08 -5.39
CA ASP A 71 11.25 -27.55 -4.05
C ASP A 71 9.96 -28.37 -4.09
N GLN A 72 8.97 -27.91 -4.86
CA GLN A 72 7.73 -28.65 -5.10
C GLN A 72 8.01 -30.00 -5.78
N SER A 73 8.85 -30.03 -6.81
CA SER A 73 9.22 -31.29 -7.49
C SER A 73 9.93 -32.27 -6.54
N ALA A 74 10.78 -31.78 -5.65
CA ALA A 74 11.49 -32.60 -4.67
C ALA A 74 10.55 -33.13 -3.58
N ALA A 75 9.58 -32.32 -3.13
CA ALA A 75 8.54 -32.77 -2.20
C ALA A 75 7.67 -33.88 -2.82
N GLU A 76 7.27 -33.72 -4.09
CA GLU A 76 6.47 -34.74 -4.78
C GLU A 76 7.26 -36.05 -5.01
N ARG A 77 8.56 -35.98 -5.32
CA ARG A 77 9.41 -37.18 -5.39
C ARG A 77 9.49 -37.92 -4.06
N ARG A 78 9.62 -37.19 -2.93
CA ARG A 78 9.66 -37.79 -1.59
C ARG A 78 8.36 -38.48 -1.19
N LYS A 79 7.20 -37.98 -1.67
CA LYS A 79 5.90 -38.61 -1.40
C LYS A 79 5.64 -39.86 -2.25
N ARG A 80 6.36 -40.04 -3.36
CA ARG A 80 6.18 -41.14 -4.32
C ARG A 80 7.18 -42.28 -4.14
N ALA A 81 8.16 -42.11 -3.25
CA ALA A 81 9.09 -43.14 -2.80
C ALA A 81 8.55 -43.78 -1.51
#